data_AF-A0A2M7PF50-F1
#
_entry.id   AF-A0A2M7PF50-F1
#
_cell.length_a   1.000
_cell.length_b   1.000
_cell.length_c   1.000
_cell.angle_alpha   90.00
_cell.angle_beta   90.00
_cell.angle_gamma   90.00
#
_symmetry.space_group_name_H-M   'P 1'
#
loop_
_entity.id
_entity.type
_entity.pdbx_description
1 polymer ?
#
loop_
_entity_poly.entity_id
_entity_poly.type
_entity_poly.pdbx_seq_one_letter_code
_entity_poly.pdbx_strand_id
1 'polypeptide(L)'
;MGASARPHGFFYFPIYKRPGGRQGPSAFFSQPRLPQEKEKREEKMMKSYIGKVVRGIDLSEDEMMEAMNMMISGAASPAQAGALLTGLRVKGETV
;
A
#
# COMPACT_ATOMS: atom_id res chain seq x y z
N MET A 1 -32.64 48.04 -0.80
CA MET A 1 -32.92 46.82 -1.60
C MET A 1 -31.62 46.04 -1.78
N GLY A 2 -31.40 45.01 -0.96
CA GLY A 2 -30.29 44.07 -1.12
C GLY A 2 -30.75 42.86 -1.92
N ALA A 3 -30.14 42.60 -3.06
CA ALA A 3 -30.39 41.40 -3.85
C ALA A 3 -29.37 40.32 -3.48
N SER A 4 -29.90 39.28 -2.84
CA SER A 4 -29.31 37.97 -2.62
C SER A 4 -28.90 37.32 -3.95
N ALA A 5 -27.70 36.73 -4.00
CA ALA A 5 -27.43 35.56 -4.83
C ALA A 5 -26.13 34.87 -4.37
N ARG A 6 -26.28 33.76 -3.63
CA ARG A 6 -25.28 32.67 -3.65
C ARG A 6 -25.59 31.79 -4.86
N PRO A 7 -24.58 31.17 -5.47
CA PRO A 7 -24.62 29.71 -5.49
C PRO A 7 -23.29 29.05 -5.13
N HIS A 8 -23.45 27.84 -4.58
CA HIS A 8 -22.42 26.92 -4.14
C HIS A 8 -21.56 26.42 -5.31
N GLY A 9 -20.25 26.24 -5.05
CA GLY A 9 -19.32 25.62 -5.98
C GLY A 9 -17.86 25.83 -5.55
N PHE A 10 -17.46 25.24 -4.42
CA PHE A 10 -16.07 25.24 -3.95
C PHE A 10 -15.22 24.33 -4.85
N PHE A 11 -14.75 24.85 -5.98
CA PHE A 11 -13.61 24.27 -6.72
C PHE A 11 -12.33 24.94 -6.21
N TYR A 12 -11.61 24.26 -5.31
CA TYR A 12 -10.27 24.67 -4.91
C TYR A 12 -9.29 24.30 -6.04
N PHE A 13 -9.04 25.23 -6.97
CA PHE A 13 -7.91 25.15 -7.90
C PHE A 13 -6.67 25.70 -7.18
N PRO A 14 -5.59 24.90 -6.97
CA PRO A 14 -4.38 25.42 -6.34
C PRO A 14 -3.67 26.41 -7.26
N ILE A 15 -3.30 27.55 -6.69
CA ILE A 15 -2.59 28.66 -7.34
C ILE A 15 -1.15 28.25 -7.63
N TYR A 16 -0.92 27.55 -8.73
CA TYR A 16 0.41 27.52 -9.35
C TYR A 16 0.38 28.40 -10.60
N LYS A 17 0.95 29.58 -10.43
CA LYS A 17 1.18 30.62 -11.43
C LYS A 17 1.85 30.02 -12.68
N ARG A 18 1.12 29.91 -13.80
CA ARG A 18 1.70 29.69 -15.13
C ARG A 18 1.88 31.03 -15.83
N PRO A 19 3.11 31.54 -16.03
CA PRO A 19 3.40 32.37 -17.18
C PRO A 19 3.70 31.45 -18.37
N GLY A 20 3.03 31.70 -19.48
CA GLY A 20 3.17 30.90 -20.70
C GLY A 20 4.58 30.95 -21.32
N GLY A 21 4.92 29.88 -22.04
CA GLY A 21 6.11 29.83 -22.87
C GLY A 21 6.53 28.40 -23.25
N ARG A 22 6.11 27.97 -24.45
CA ARG A 22 6.70 26.97 -25.36
C ARG A 22 7.11 25.59 -24.79
N GLN A 23 6.48 24.59 -25.40
CA GLN A 23 6.90 23.19 -25.56
C GLN A 23 8.40 22.94 -25.25
N GLY A 24 8.67 22.35 -24.08
CA GLY A 24 9.95 21.72 -23.75
C GLY A 24 9.88 20.21 -24.03
N PRO A 25 11.02 19.55 -24.24
CA PRO A 25 11.09 18.16 -24.70
C PRO A 25 10.37 17.20 -23.74
N SER A 26 9.75 16.19 -24.33
CA SER A 26 8.86 15.14 -23.78
C SER A 26 9.49 14.20 -22.73
N ALA A 27 10.36 14.71 -21.86
CA ALA A 27 11.17 13.92 -20.92
C ALA A 27 11.16 14.45 -19.48
N PHE A 28 10.15 15.21 -19.05
CA PHE A 28 10.12 15.79 -17.69
C PHE A 28 9.14 15.12 -16.71
N PHE A 29 8.29 14.20 -17.20
CA PHE A 29 7.33 13.48 -16.35
C PHE A 29 7.71 12.01 -16.20
N SER A 30 8.98 11.73 -15.88
CA SER A 30 9.30 10.50 -15.16
C SER A 30 8.70 10.65 -13.78
N GLN A 31 7.44 10.23 -13.62
CA GLN A 31 6.79 10.22 -12.31
C GLN A 31 7.75 9.54 -11.31
N PRO A 32 8.15 10.19 -10.22
CA PRO A 32 8.74 9.45 -9.12
C PRO A 32 7.69 8.43 -8.71
N ARG A 33 8.03 7.13 -8.80
CA ARG A 33 7.13 6.06 -8.36
C ARG A 33 6.71 6.37 -6.93
N LEU A 34 5.43 6.68 -6.75
CA LEU A 34 4.87 7.07 -5.47
C LEU A 34 5.16 5.95 -4.44
N PRO A 35 5.50 6.28 -3.18
CA PRO A 35 5.77 5.30 -2.11
C PRO A 35 4.70 4.18 -1.99
N GLN A 36 3.48 4.52 -2.38
CA GLN A 36 2.28 3.68 -2.38
C GLN A 36 2.41 2.37 -3.18
N GLU A 37 3.27 2.29 -4.20
CA GLU A 37 3.44 1.03 -4.96
C GLU A 37 4.29 -0.02 -4.22
N LYS A 38 5.20 0.40 -3.35
CA LYS A 38 6.05 -0.52 -2.57
C LYS A 38 5.25 -1.18 -1.46
N GLU A 39 4.54 -0.38 -0.66
CA GLU A 39 3.66 -0.86 0.42
C GLU A 39 2.63 -1.88 -0.10
N LYS A 40 2.05 -1.61 -1.28
CA LYS A 40 1.06 -2.49 -1.90
C LYS A 40 1.63 -3.85 -2.35
N ARG A 41 2.94 -3.94 -2.64
CA ARG A 41 3.62 -5.20 -2.97
C ARG A 41 3.87 -6.04 -1.73
N GLU A 42 4.33 -5.40 -0.65
CA GLU A 42 4.57 -6.03 0.65
C GLU A 42 3.27 -6.58 1.24
N GLU A 43 2.17 -5.80 1.17
CA GLU A 43 0.84 -6.25 1.58
C GLU A 43 0.40 -7.50 0.80
N LYS A 44 0.68 -7.56 -0.51
CA LYS A 44 0.33 -8.70 -1.36
C LYS A 44 1.14 -9.95 -0.99
N MET A 45 2.40 -9.80 -0.58
CA MET A 45 3.24 -10.93 -0.14
C MET A 45 2.73 -11.52 1.17
N MET A 46 2.46 -10.69 2.19
CA MET A 46 1.93 -11.18 3.47
C MET A 46 0.60 -11.94 3.30
N LYS A 47 -0.30 -11.45 2.44
CA LYS A 47 -1.54 -12.16 2.10
C LYS A 47 -1.29 -13.53 1.45
N SER A 48 -0.26 -13.63 0.61
CA SER A 48 0.13 -14.90 -0.03
C SER A 48 0.58 -15.92 1.00
N TYR A 49 1.45 -15.52 1.95
CA TYR A 49 1.94 -16.39 3.01
C TYR A 49 0.81 -16.89 3.91
N ILE A 50 -0.09 -15.99 4.35
CA ILE A 50 -1.30 -16.36 5.11
C ILE A 50 -2.12 -17.40 4.32
N GLY A 51 -2.32 -17.17 3.02
CA GLY A 51 -3.04 -18.12 2.17
C GLY A 51 -2.37 -19.50 2.11
N LYS A 52 -1.04 -19.58 2.12
CA LYS A 52 -0.30 -20.85 2.17
C LYS A 52 -0.54 -21.58 3.50
N VAL A 53 -0.33 -20.92 4.63
CA VAL A 53 -0.46 -21.56 5.95
C VAL A 53 -1.88 -21.99 6.25
N VAL A 54 -2.89 -21.20 5.84
CA VAL A 54 -4.32 -21.58 5.98
C VAL A 54 -4.67 -22.81 5.15
N ARG A 55 -3.99 -23.03 4.01
CA ARG A 55 -4.13 -24.25 3.20
C ARG A 55 -3.29 -25.42 3.71
N GLY A 56 -2.58 -25.27 4.83
CA GLY A 56 -1.68 -26.29 5.34
C GLY A 56 -0.37 -26.43 4.55
N ILE A 57 -0.01 -25.45 3.72
CA ILE A 57 1.22 -25.48 2.92
C ILE A 57 2.37 -24.89 3.75
N ASP A 58 3.55 -25.51 3.73
CA ASP A 58 4.79 -25.00 4.33
C ASP A 58 5.27 -23.72 3.66
N LEU A 59 5.69 -22.77 4.49
CA LEU A 59 6.52 -21.66 4.05
C LEU A 59 7.96 -22.17 4.05
N SER A 60 8.74 -21.82 3.02
CA SER A 60 10.18 -22.04 3.09
C SER A 60 10.80 -21.15 4.18
N GLU A 61 12.05 -21.44 4.54
CA GLU A 61 12.81 -20.64 5.50
C GLU A 61 12.86 -19.16 5.09
N ASP A 62 13.15 -18.89 3.81
CA ASP A 62 13.16 -17.52 3.26
C ASP A 62 11.79 -16.83 3.38
N GLU A 63 10.71 -17.56 3.07
CA GLU A 63 9.35 -17.02 3.16
C GLU A 63 8.95 -16.71 4.60
N MET A 64 9.36 -17.55 5.55
CA MET A 64 9.16 -17.31 6.97
C MET A 64 9.97 -16.11 7.46
N MET A 65 11.24 -16.00 7.06
CA MET A 65 12.08 -14.85 7.38
C MET A 65 11.47 -13.55 6.84
N GLU A 66 10.99 -13.55 5.60
CA GLU A 66 10.36 -12.38 4.98
C GLU A 66 9.05 -12.01 5.69
N ALA A 67 8.21 -13.00 6.02
CA ALA A 67 6.98 -12.79 6.78
C ALA A 67 7.26 -12.18 8.17
N MET A 68 8.25 -12.70 8.89
CA MET A 68 8.66 -12.17 10.19
C MET A 68 9.26 -10.77 10.09
N ASN A 69 10.09 -10.51 9.09
CA ASN A 69 10.66 -9.19 8.86
C ASN A 69 9.55 -8.15 8.60
N MET A 70 8.51 -8.49 7.83
CA MET A 70 7.35 -7.63 7.62
C MET A 70 6.54 -7.38 8.91
N MET A 71 6.49 -8.34 9.83
CA MET A 71 5.84 -8.16 11.13
C MET A 71 6.64 -7.21 12.04
N ILE A 72 7.97 -7.36 12.07
CA ILE A 72 8.85 -6.54 12.92
C ILE A 72 8.99 -5.12 12.36
N SER A 73 9.02 -4.95 11.03
CA SER A 73 9.11 -3.64 10.38
C SER A 73 7.82 -2.82 10.46
N GLY A 74 6.72 -3.44 10.87
CA GLY A 74 5.39 -2.82 10.88
C GLY A 74 4.73 -2.75 9.50
N ALA A 75 5.31 -3.36 8.46
CA ALA A 75 4.71 -3.43 7.13
C ALA A 75 3.46 -4.33 7.09
N ALA A 76 3.35 -5.28 8.03
CA ALA A 76 2.16 -6.11 8.19
C ALA A 76 1.14 -5.45 9.14
N SER A 77 -0.13 -5.43 8.74
CA SER A 77 -1.21 -5.00 9.64
C SER A 77 -1.39 -5.97 10.82
N PRO A 78 -1.88 -5.51 11.99
CA PRO A 78 -2.14 -6.39 13.13
C PRO A 78 -3.07 -7.57 12.80
N ALA A 79 -4.04 -7.37 11.91
CA ALA A 79 -4.93 -8.42 11.44
C ALA A 79 -4.20 -9.50 10.63
N GLN A 80 -3.24 -9.11 9.78
CA GLN A 80 -2.43 -10.04 9.00
C GLN A 80 -1.47 -10.84 9.89
N ALA A 81 -0.82 -10.17 10.85
CA ALA A 81 0.01 -10.82 11.86
C ALA A 81 -0.79 -11.88 12.64
N GLY A 82 -1.96 -11.50 13.17
CA GLY A 82 -2.84 -12.43 13.88
C GLY A 82 -3.29 -13.61 13.01
N ALA A 83 -3.61 -13.36 11.74
CA ALA A 83 -4.00 -14.41 10.79
C ALA A 83 -2.85 -15.39 10.50
N LEU A 84 -1.63 -14.89 10.33
CA LEU A 84 -0.44 -15.73 10.11
C LEU A 84 -0.18 -16.63 11.33
N LEU A 85 -0.12 -16.04 12.53
CA LEU A 85 0.12 -16.78 13.78
C LEU A 85 -0.97 -17.84 14.04
N THR A 86 -2.23 -17.47 13.81
CA THR A 86 -3.36 -18.41 13.94
C THR A 86 -3.25 -19.53 12.91
N GLY A 87 -2.94 -19.20 11.66
CA GLY A 87 -2.75 -20.17 10.59
C GLY A 87 -1.64 -21.18 10.89
N LEU A 88 -0.49 -20.71 11.38
CA LEU A 88 0.61 -21.57 11.82
C LEU A 88 0.19 -22.48 12.98
N ARG A 89 -0.52 -21.93 13.98
CA ARG A 89 -0.98 -22.72 15.13
C ARG A 89 -1.97 -23.82 14.74
N VAL A 90 -2.91 -23.50 13.85
CA VAL A 90 -3.95 -24.43 13.36
C VAL A 90 -3.36 -25.51 12.49
N LYS A 91 -2.41 -25.13 11.62
CA LYS A 91 -1.67 -26.08 10.80
C LYS A 91 -0.89 -27.09 11.66
N GLY A 92 -0.45 -26.65 12.84
CA GLY A 92 0.39 -27.44 13.73
C GLY A 92 1.82 -27.38 13.23
N GLU A 93 2.73 -26.83 14.03
CA GLU A 93 4.12 -26.75 13.60
C GLU A 93 4.75 -28.13 13.56
N THR A 94 5.19 -28.51 12.35
CA THR A 94 6.45 -29.21 12.10
C THR A 94 7.56 -28.52 12.91
N VAL A 95 8.14 -29.23 13.87
CA VAL A 95 9.47 -28.95 14.46
C VAL A 95 10.52 -29.54 13.55
#